data_AF-A0AAU3VWW1-F1
#
_entry.id   AF-A0AAU3VWW1-F1
#
_cell.length_a   1.000
_cell.length_b   1.000
_cell.length_c   1.000
_cell.angle_alpha   90.00
_cell.angle_beta   90.00
_cell.angle_gamma   90.00
#
_symmetry.space_group_name_H-M   'P 1'
#
loop_
_entity.id
_entity.type
_entity.pdbx_description
1 polymer ?
#
loop_
_entity_poly.entity_id
_entity_poly.type
_entity_poly.pdbx_seq_one_letter_code
_entity_poly.pdbx_strand_id
1 'polypeptide(L)' 'MKLAHVSGVGTGRDEHSGQDVIIVFVTRKVPRDRLLEKDVVPDELDGVPVRVLAIGEVNAQEGNL' A
#
# COMPACT_ATOMS: atom_id res chain seq x y z
N MET A 1 -0.79 15.52 1.55
CA MET A 1 -1.44 15.16 0.27
C MET A 1 -2.10 13.80 0.43
N LYS A 2 -3.35 13.61 -0.02
CA LYS A 2 -4.03 12.32 0.01
C LYS A 2 -3.78 11.63 -1.33
N LEU A 3 -3.09 10.50 -1.34
CA LEU A 3 -2.96 9.67 -2.54
C LEU A 3 -4.33 9.04 -2.83
N ALA A 4 -4.77 9.10 -4.09
CA ALA A 4 -6.00 8.43 -4.48
C ALA A 4 -5.81 6.91 -4.29
N HIS A 5 -6.79 6.25 -3.65
CA HIS A 5 -6.82 4.79 -3.43
C HIS A 5 -5.88 4.19 -2.38
N VAL A 6 -5.00 4.98 -1.75
CA VAL A 6 -4.15 4.50 -0.64
C VAL A 6 -4.86 4.68 0.70
N SER A 7 -4.99 3.58 1.44
CA SER A 7 -5.54 3.52 2.80
C SER A 7 -4.49 3.80 3.87
N GLY A 8 -3.22 3.49 3.59
CA GLY A 8 -2.11 3.72 4.51
C GLY A 8 -0.76 3.30 3.93
N VAL A 9 0.31 3.67 4.63
CA VAL A 9 1.69 3.28 4.28
C VAL A 9 2.40 2.83 5.55
N GLY A 10 3.17 1.75 5.44
CA GLY A 10 4.03 1.25 6.50
C GLY A 10 5.39 0.83 5.96
N THR A 11 6.27 0.44 6.87
CA THR A 11 7.57 -0.16 6.57
C THR A 11 7.63 -1.55 7.17
N GLY A 12 8.33 -2.45 6.50
CA GLY A 12 8.58 -3.80 6.99
C GLY A 12 9.94 -4.31 6.56
N ARG A 13 10.19 -5.57 6.89
CA ARG A 13 11.35 -6.32 6.42
C ARG A 13 10.87 -7.55 5.69
N ASP A 14 11.30 -7.73 4.46
CA ASP A 14 10.96 -8.89 3.66
C ASP A 14 11.57 -10.15 4.30
N GLU A 15 10.74 -11.15 4.60
CA GLU A 15 11.17 -12.34 5.35
C GLU A 15 12.15 -13.22 4.57
N HIS A 16 12.15 -13.12 3.24
CA HIS A 16 12.99 -13.95 2.37
C HIS A 16 14.34 -13.29 2.06
N SER A 17 14.31 -12.02 1.70
CA SER A 17 15.51 -11.25 1.32
C SER A 17 16.16 -10.51 2.50
N GLY A 18 15.43 -10.31 3.60
CA GLY A 18 15.88 -9.52 4.75
C GLY A 18 15.97 -8.02 4.48
N GLN A 19 15.55 -7.56 3.30
CA GLN A 19 15.61 -6.16 2.87
C GLN A 19 14.45 -5.36 3.47
N ASP A 20 14.68 -4.07 3.72
CA ASP A 20 13.61 -3.15 4.09
C ASP A 20 12.64 -2.98 2.91
N VAL A 21 11.35 -2.94 3.21
CA VAL A 21 10.27 -2.81 2.22
C VAL A 21 9.31 -1.71 2.64
N ILE A 22 8.80 -0.96 1.68
CA ILE A 22 7.66 -0.06 1.87
C ILE A 22 6.39 -0.84 1.56
N ILE A 23 5.42 -0.81 2.47
CA ILE A 23 4.14 -1.50 2.31
C ILE A 23 3.06 -0.46 2.11
N VAL A 24 2.44 -0.47 0.93
CA VAL A 24 1.31 0.40 0.60
C VAL A 24 0.02 -0.38 0.76
N PHE A 25 -0.84 0.10 1.64
CA PHE A 25 -2.16 -0.48 1.88
C PHE A 25 -3.20 0.20 1.00
N VAL A 26 -4.00 -0.60 0.31
CA VAL A 26 -5.11 -0.13 -0.53
C VAL A 26 -6.39 -0.86 -0.17
N THR A 27 -7.55 -0.29 -0.48
CA THR A 27 -8.83 -1.00 -0.28
C THR A 27 -9.02 -2.14 -1.28
N ARG A 28 -8.56 -1.96 -2.52
CA ARG A 28 -8.63 -2.97 -3.60
C ARG A 28 -7.50 -2.80 -4.61
N LYS A 29 -7.15 -3.88 -5.31
CA LYS A 29 -6.28 -3.83 -6.49
C LYS A 29 -7.11 -3.48 -7.73
N VAL A 30 -6.53 -2.65 -8.60
CA VAL A 30 -7.09 -2.29 -9.90
C VAL A 30 -6.04 -2.65 -10.96
N PRO A 31 -6.44 -3.22 -12.11
CA PRO A 31 -5.53 -3.42 -13.25
C PRO A 31 -4.81 -2.12 -13.63
N ARG A 32 -3.50 -2.21 -13.94
CA ARG A 32 -2.65 -1.04 -14.22
C ARG A 32 -3.15 -0.21 -15.41
N ASP A 33 -3.70 -0.86 -16.43
CA ASP A 33 -4.31 -0.24 -17.62
C ASP A 33 -5.57 0.57 -17.33
N ARG A 34 -6.16 0.40 -16.14
CA ARG A 34 -7.34 1.15 -15.67
C ARG A 34 -7.00 2.22 -14.64
N LEU A 35 -5.72 2.41 -14.32
CA LEU A 35 -5.24 3.47 -13.44
C LEU A 35 -4.70 4.62 -14.27
N LEU A 36 -4.89 5.85 -13.80
CA LEU A 36 -4.13 6.97 -14.30
C LEU A 36 -2.67 6.76 -13.90
N GLU A 37 -1.72 7.18 -14.74
CA GLU A 37 -0.29 7.00 -14.46
C GLU A 37 0.13 7.52 -13.07
N LYS A 38 -0.45 8.65 -12.65
CA LYS A 38 -0.21 9.26 -11.34
C LYS A 38 -0.74 8.46 -10.14
N ASP A 39 -1.67 7.53 -10.38
CA ASP A 39 -2.29 6.69 -9.34
C ASP A 39 -1.61 5.31 -9.26
N VAL A 40 -0.66 5.02 -10.16
CA VAL A 40 0.14 3.81 -10.12
C VAL A 40 1.20 3.95 -9.02
N VAL A 41 1.15 3.04 -8.05
CA VAL A 41 2.20 2.93 -7.03
C VAL A 41 3.47 2.42 -7.72
N PRO A 42 4.62 3.11 -7.56
CA PRO A 42 5.88 2.67 -8.15
C PRO A 42 6.34 1.35 -7.50
N ASP A 43 7.08 0.55 -8.25
CA ASP A 43 7.61 -0.74 -7.75
C ASP A 43 8.81 -0.54 -6.79
N GLU A 44 9.44 0.64 -6.81
CA GLU A 44 10.58 1.02 -5.97
C GLU A 44 10.51 2.52 -5.63
N LEU A 45 10.96 2.89 -4.43
CA LEU A 45 11.13 4.29 -4.00
C LEU A 45 12.47 4.45 -3.30
N ASP A 46 13.34 5.30 -3.83
CA ASP A 46 14.69 5.57 -3.29
C ASP A 46 15.53 4.30 -3.05
N GLY A 47 15.46 3.32 -3.97
CA GLY A 47 16.14 2.04 -3.81
C GLY A 47 15.41 1.03 -2.92
N VAL A 48 14.29 1.41 -2.32
CA VAL A 48 13.51 0.54 -1.42
C VAL A 48 12.33 -0.09 -2.20
N PRO A 49 12.23 -1.42 -2.27
CA PRO A 49 11.12 -2.08 -2.95
C PRO A 49 9.77 -1.77 -2.28
N VAL A 50 8.75 -1.55 -3.10
CA VAL A 50 7.39 -1.24 -2.67
C VAL A 50 6.47 -2.44 -2.87
N ARG A 51 5.67 -2.77 -1.86
CA ARG A 51 4.71 -3.88 -1.88
C ARG A 51 3.29 -3.35 -1.67
N VAL A 52 2.40 -3.70 -2.59
CA VAL A 52 0.98 -3.29 -2.51
C VAL A 52 0.12 -4.41 -1.93
N LEU A 53 -0.50 -4.15 -0.79
CA LEU A 53 -1.41 -5.06 -0.09
C LEU A 53 -2.84 -4.51 -0.08
N ALA A 54 -3.79 -5.33 -0.53
CA ALA A 54 -5.21 -5.00 -0.44
C ALA A 54 -5.76 -5.49 0.89
N ILE A 55 -6.27 -4.57 1.71
CA ILE A 55 -6.77 -4.85 3.06
C ILE A 55 -8.29 -4.66 3.22
N GLY A 56 -8.98 -4.26 2.15
CA GLY A 56 -10.40 -3.92 2.22
C GLY A 56 -10.65 -2.57 2.88
N GLU A 57 -11.88 -2.35 3.33
CA GLU A 57 -12.27 -1.10 3.99
C GLU A 57 -11.81 -1.07 5.45
N VAL A 58 -11.18 0.04 5.84
CA VAL A 58 -10.75 0.27 7.22
C VAL A 58 -11.82 1.10 7.91
N ASN A 59 -12.44 0.52 8.93
CA ASN A 59 -13.46 1.18 9.76
C ASN A 59 -13.01 1.18 11.21
N ALA A 60 -13.25 2.30 11.92
CA ALA A 60 -13.08 2.32 13.36
C ALA A 60 -14.15 1.45 14.00
N GLN A 61 -13.75 0.58 14.94
CA GLN A 61 -14.73 -0.08 15.81
C GLN A 61 -15.06 0.86 16.98
N GLU A 62 -16.35 1.08 17.20
CA GLU A 62 -16.83 1.63 18.47
C GLU A 62 -16.65 0.54 19.52
N GLY A 63 -15.67 0.71 20.40
CA GLY A 63 -15.44 -0.20 21.51
C GLY A 63 -16.54 -0.04 22.53
N ASN A 64 -17.56 -0.92 22.50
CA ASN A 64 -18.40 -1.14 23.68
C ASN A 64 -17.60 -2.00 24.66
N LEU A 65 -17.00 -1.35 25.66
CA LEU A 65 -16.48 -1.97 26.89
C LEU A 65 -17.61 -2.15 27.90
#